data_AF-A0A3P7NB35-F1
#
_entry.id   AF-A0A3P7NB35-F1
#
_cell.length_a   1.000
_cell.length_b   1.000
_cell.length_c   1.000
_cell.angle_alpha   90.00
_cell.angle_beta   90.00
_cell.angle_gamma   90.00
#
_symmetry.space_group_name_H-M   'P 1'
#
loop_
_entity.id
_entity.type
_entity.pdbx_description
1 polymer ?
#
loop_
_entity_poly.entity_id
_entity_poly.type
_entity_poly.pdbx_seq_one_letter_code
_entity_poly.pdbx_strand_id
1 'polypeptide(L)'
;MSPSPEDGKESSVPVDVQITDVNDNAPVFSRPLYTTQVREDFPVGETILQVRTEDKDSGDNARVHYSVDNDNFTINDRGELSAKVHIRTENTNDEAPVFFPTRHYTAYIAEDAQGGTPVVQIQ
;
A
#
# COMPACT_ATOMS: atom_id res chain seq x y z
N MET A 1 -24.35 63.49 32.42
CA MET A 1 -23.32 62.49 32.73
C MET A 1 -23.38 61.44 31.64
N SER A 2 -22.33 61.32 30.83
CA SER A 2 -22.23 60.32 29.77
C SER A 2 -20.98 59.47 30.05
N PRO A 3 -21.01 58.14 29.91
CA PRO A 3 -19.82 57.33 30.10
C PRO A 3 -18.87 57.45 28.89
N SER A 4 -17.56 57.33 29.14
CA SER A 4 -16.51 57.29 28.12
C SER A 4 -16.43 55.87 27.52
N PRO A 5 -15.98 55.68 26.26
CA PRO A 5 -15.85 54.35 25.69
C PRO A 5 -14.70 53.62 26.37
N GLU A 6 -14.95 52.37 26.76
CA GLU A 6 -13.94 51.45 27.30
C GLU A 6 -13.04 50.99 26.15
N ASP A 7 -11.74 51.28 26.23
CA ASP A 7 -10.73 50.78 25.29
C ASP A 7 -10.71 49.25 25.35
N GLY A 8 -11.35 48.60 24.39
CA GLY A 8 -11.20 47.17 24.13
C GLY A 8 -9.75 46.90 23.75
N LYS A 9 -9.00 46.22 24.63
CA LYS A 9 -7.69 45.68 24.27
C LYS A 9 -7.88 44.52 23.31
N GLU A 10 -7.72 44.78 22.02
CA GLU A 10 -7.49 43.70 21.05
C GLU A 10 -6.02 43.30 21.08
N SER A 11 -5.78 42.01 21.27
CA SER A 11 -4.45 41.40 21.20
C SER A 11 -4.47 40.40 20.06
N SER A 12 -3.87 40.76 18.91
CA SER A 12 -3.67 39.83 17.80
C SER A 12 -2.35 39.09 18.00
N VAL A 13 -2.42 37.77 18.13
CA VAL A 13 -1.24 36.88 18.14
C VAL A 13 -1.07 36.32 16.72
N PRO A 14 0.12 36.42 16.10
CA PRO A 14 0.37 35.74 14.83
C PRO A 14 0.35 34.23 15.07
N VAL A 15 -0.62 33.54 14.48
CA VAL A 15 -0.66 32.08 14.44
C VAL A 15 0.07 31.66 13.17
N ASP A 16 1.19 30.98 13.35
CA ASP A 16 1.90 30.31 12.26
C ASP A 16 1.12 29.03 11.93
N VAL A 17 0.16 29.14 11.01
CA VAL A 17 -0.60 27.98 10.53
C VAL A 17 0.24 27.31 9.45
N GLN A 18 1.07 26.35 9.88
CA GLN A 18 1.73 25.44 8.96
C GLN A 18 0.67 24.46 8.45
N ILE A 19 0.05 24.77 7.31
CA ILE A 19 -0.80 23.79 6.60
C ILE A 19 0.16 22.71 6.11
N THR A 20 0.23 21.61 6.85
CA THR A 20 0.74 20.35 6.31
C THR A 20 -0.19 20.00 5.17
N ASP A 21 0.33 20.04 3.95
CA ASP A 21 -0.35 19.58 2.74
C ASP A 21 -1.00 18.22 3.08
N VAL A 22 -2.32 18.21 3.20
CA VAL A 22 -3.04 16.95 3.26
C VAL A 22 -2.83 16.38 1.88
N ASN A 23 -2.11 15.27 1.78
CA ASN A 23 -2.05 14.52 0.53
C ASN A 23 -3.46 13.98 0.26
N ASP A 24 -4.31 14.81 -0.35
CA ASP A 24 -5.71 14.54 -0.69
C ASP A 24 -5.83 13.64 -1.93
N ASN A 25 -4.71 13.23 -2.55
CA ASN A 25 -4.68 12.31 -3.70
C ASN A 25 -3.91 11.04 -3.34
N ALA A 26 -4.48 10.22 -2.45
CA ALA A 26 -3.96 8.90 -2.19
C ALA A 26 -3.75 8.12 -3.52
N PRO A 27 -2.62 7.40 -3.70
CA PRO A 27 -2.35 6.66 -4.92
C PRO A 27 -3.45 5.65 -5.22
N VAL A 28 -4.04 5.73 -6.42
CA VAL A 28 -5.12 4.81 -6.84
C VAL A 28 -4.54 3.77 -7.78
N PHE A 29 -4.77 2.49 -7.54
CA PHE A 29 -4.35 1.48 -8.51
C PHE A 29 -5.13 1.56 -9.81
N SER A 30 -4.48 1.22 -10.92
CA SER A 30 -5.14 1.13 -12.23
C SER A 30 -6.23 0.06 -12.27
N ARG A 31 -6.29 -0.87 -11.30
CA ARG A 31 -7.34 -1.90 -11.17
C ARG A 31 -7.77 -2.09 -9.72
N PRO A 32 -9.07 -2.36 -9.48
CA PRO A 32 -9.59 -2.64 -8.13
C PRO A 32 -9.14 -4.01 -7.59
N LEU A 33 -8.74 -4.93 -8.47
CA LEU A 33 -8.35 -6.30 -8.12
C LEU A 33 -7.29 -6.82 -9.07
N TYR A 34 -6.30 -7.53 -8.53
CA TYR A 34 -5.31 -8.28 -9.29
C TYR A 34 -5.41 -9.76 -8.92
N THR A 35 -5.83 -10.61 -9.84
CA THR A 35 -5.92 -12.06 -9.63
C THR A 35 -4.79 -12.77 -10.38
N THR A 36 -4.25 -13.82 -9.76
CA THR A 36 -3.20 -14.64 -10.36
C THR A 36 -3.31 -16.10 -9.92
N GLN A 37 -2.69 -16.97 -10.71
CA GLN A 37 -2.58 -18.39 -10.47
C GLN A 37 -1.09 -18.73 -10.30
N VAL A 38 -0.70 -19.19 -9.11
CA VAL A 38 0.69 -19.52 -8.79
C VAL A 38 0.81 -21.01 -8.53
N ARG A 39 1.69 -21.67 -9.26
CA ARG A 39 2.00 -23.10 -9.07
C ARG A 39 2.85 -23.28 -7.82
N GLU A 40 2.70 -24.38 -7.09
CA GLU A 40 3.43 -24.58 -5.82
C GLU A 40 4.97 -24.73 -5.97
N ASP A 41 5.45 -25.10 -7.16
CA ASP A 41 6.88 -25.08 -7.50
C ASP A 41 7.35 -23.76 -8.11
N PHE A 42 6.53 -22.70 -8.04
CA PHE A 42 6.93 -21.40 -8.54
C PHE A 42 8.22 -20.97 -7.84
N PRO A 43 9.26 -20.60 -8.62
CA PRO A 43 10.57 -20.26 -8.08
C PRO A 43 10.52 -19.06 -7.13
N VAL A 44 11.25 -19.18 -6.02
CA VAL A 44 11.43 -18.08 -5.06
C VAL A 44 12.21 -16.95 -5.73
N GLY A 45 11.76 -15.71 -5.51
CA GLY A 45 12.36 -14.49 -6.05
C GLY A 45 11.88 -14.09 -7.44
N GLU A 46 11.12 -14.94 -8.14
CA GLU A 46 10.54 -14.60 -9.43
C GLU A 46 9.26 -13.77 -9.28
N THR A 47 9.01 -12.92 -10.28
CA THR A 47 7.86 -12.01 -10.30
C THR A 47 6.60 -12.76 -10.71
N ILE A 48 5.58 -12.69 -9.86
CA ILE A 48 4.25 -13.28 -10.07
C ILE A 48 3.37 -12.34 -10.88
N LEU A 49 3.32 -11.07 -10.48
CA LEU A 49 2.56 -10.03 -11.15
C LEU A 49 3.14 -8.65 -10.85
N GLN A 50 2.77 -7.66 -11.66
CA GLN A 50 3.06 -6.26 -11.39
C GLN A 50 1.75 -5.52 -11.14
N VAL A 51 1.65 -4.89 -9.98
CA VAL A 51 0.60 -3.91 -9.68
C VAL A 51 1.05 -2.51 -10.10
N ARG A 52 0.10 -1.62 -10.38
CA ARG A 52 0.40 -0.24 -10.77
C ARG A 52 -0.55 0.72 -10.10
N THR A 53 0.01 1.78 -9.53
CA THR A 53 -0.70 2.94 -9.01
C THR A 53 -0.53 4.14 -9.91
N GLU A 54 -1.62 4.88 -10.04
CA GLU A 54 -1.69 6.21 -10.61
C GLU A 54 -1.92 7.16 -9.45
N ASP A 55 -0.90 7.96 -9.17
CA ASP A 55 -1.01 9.13 -8.30
C ASP A 55 -1.25 10.35 -9.19
N LYS A 56 -2.19 11.21 -8.81
CA LYS A 56 -2.50 12.45 -9.55
C LYS A 56 -1.60 13.60 -9.13
N ASP A 57 -0.83 13.44 -8.06
CA ASP A 57 0.11 14.42 -7.58
C ASP A 57 1.39 14.44 -8.40
N SER A 58 2.15 15.52 -8.26
CA SER A 58 3.40 15.75 -8.96
C SER A 58 4.52 16.00 -7.93
N GLY A 59 5.75 15.61 -8.28
CA GLY A 59 6.91 15.75 -7.38
C GLY A 59 7.03 14.60 -6.38
N ASP A 60 7.64 14.85 -5.22
CA ASP A 60 7.88 13.81 -4.20
C ASP A 60 6.57 13.22 -3.63
N ASN A 61 5.46 13.94 -3.72
CA ASN A 61 4.12 13.48 -3.33
C ASN A 61 3.59 12.33 -4.22
N ALA A 62 4.15 12.15 -5.43
CA ALA A 62 3.79 11.05 -6.32
C ALA A 62 4.57 9.75 -6.04
N ARG A 63 5.44 9.74 -5.01
CA ARG A 63 6.25 8.56 -4.69
C ARG A 63 5.41 7.54 -3.95
N VAL A 64 5.00 6.52 -4.68
CA VAL A 64 4.24 5.40 -4.12
C VAL A 64 5.17 4.37 -3.49
N HIS A 65 4.87 4.01 -2.25
CA HIS A 65 5.47 2.87 -1.56
C HIS A 65 4.50 1.71 -1.55
N TYR A 66 5.00 0.51 -1.86
CA TYR A 66 4.20 -0.71 -1.82
C TYR A 66 4.57 -1.52 -0.59
N SER A 67 3.57 -2.09 0.08
CA SER A 67 3.77 -3.12 1.09
C SER A 67 2.86 -4.31 0.82
N VAL A 68 3.23 -5.49 1.33
CA VAL A 68 2.42 -6.70 1.22
C VAL A 68 2.15 -7.29 2.60
N ASP A 69 0.88 -7.57 2.87
CA ASP A 69 0.42 -8.18 4.12
C ASP A 69 0.31 -9.71 3.96
N ASN A 70 1.44 -10.36 3.72
CA ASN A 70 1.54 -11.82 3.60
C ASN A 70 2.99 -12.31 3.77
N ASP A 71 3.19 -13.35 4.57
CA ASP A 71 4.54 -13.87 4.85
C ASP A 71 5.20 -14.60 3.68
N ASN A 72 4.41 -15.08 2.70
CA ASN A 72 4.92 -15.85 1.58
C ASN A 72 5.38 -14.99 0.39
N PHE A 73 5.06 -13.69 0.41
CA PHE A 73 5.31 -12.79 -0.70
C PHE A 73 6.12 -11.57 -0.29
N THR A 74 6.70 -10.91 -1.27
CA THR A 74 7.31 -9.58 -1.13
C THR A 74 6.90 -8.72 -2.31
N ILE A 75 6.86 -7.41 -2.12
CA ILE A 75 6.62 -6.45 -3.19
C ILE A 75 7.71 -5.38 -3.16
N ASN A 76 8.17 -4.93 -4.33
CA ASN A 76 9.16 -3.86 -4.44
C ASN A 76 8.52 -2.52 -4.80
N ASP A 77 9.32 -1.45 -4.83
CA ASP A 77 8.86 -0.09 -5.17
C ASP A 77 8.35 0.06 -6.62
N ARG A 78 8.51 -0.96 -7.47
CA ARG A 78 7.96 -1.02 -8.83
C ARG A 78 6.61 -1.75 -8.91
N GLY A 79 6.07 -2.15 -7.76
CA GLY A 79 4.84 -2.94 -7.69
C GLY A 79 5.02 -4.40 -8.14
N GLU A 80 6.25 -4.92 -8.19
CA GLU A 80 6.49 -6.30 -8.61
C GLU A 80 6.33 -7.22 -7.40
N LEU A 81 5.23 -7.98 -7.40
CA LEU A 81 4.95 -8.99 -6.38
C LEU A 81 5.71 -10.27 -6.72
N SER A 82 6.50 -10.79 -5.77
CA SER A 82 7.35 -11.96 -5.94
C SER A 82 7.16 -12.96 -4.80
N ALA A 83 7.44 -14.24 -5.08
CA ALA A 83 7.46 -15.28 -4.04
C ALA A 83 8.66 -15.09 -3.11
N LYS A 84 8.43 -14.93 -1.81
CA LYS A 84 9.48 -14.84 -0.78
C LYS A 84 9.92 -16.22 -0.30
N VAL A 85 9.02 -17.19 -0.34
CA VAL A 85 9.26 -18.59 0.04
C VAL A 85 8.58 -19.52 -0.96
N HIS A 86 8.92 -20.80 -0.90
CA HIS A 86 8.21 -21.80 -1.69
C HIS A 86 6.76 -21.88 -1.26
N ILE A 87 5.86 -21.84 -2.22
CA ILE A 87 4.41 -21.89 -2.00
C ILE A 87 4.03 -23.37 -1.87
N ARG A 88 4.57 -24.06 -0.86
CA ARG A 88 4.22 -25.45 -0.54
C ARG A 88 3.46 -25.48 0.76
N THR A 89 2.35 -26.21 0.76
CA THR A 89 1.48 -26.31 1.95
C THR A 89 1.48 -27.71 2.54
N GLU A 90 2.16 -28.64 1.86
CA GLU A 90 2.23 -30.04 2.22
C GLU A 90 3.55 -30.28 2.98
N ASN A 91 3.43 -30.66 4.27
CA ASN A 91 4.54 -31.21 5.04
C ASN A 91 4.86 -32.63 4.51
N THR A 92 5.47 -32.76 3.34
CA THR A 92 5.77 -34.07 2.79
C THR A 92 7.14 -34.53 3.32
N ASN A 93 7.09 -35.44 4.30
CA ASN A 93 8.23 -36.30 4.66
C ASN A 93 8.52 -37.37 3.58
N ASP A 94 7.89 -37.27 2.41
CA ASP A 94 7.99 -38.22 1.31
C ASP A 94 8.14 -37.45 -0.01
N GLU A 95 9.02 -37.96 -0.86
CA GLU A 95 9.22 -37.75 -2.30
C GLU A 95 8.54 -36.52 -2.94
N ALA A 96 9.33 -35.66 -3.61
CA ALA A 96 8.82 -34.46 -4.28
C ALA A 96 7.55 -34.76 -5.12
N PRO A 97 6.46 -33.99 -4.98
CA PRO A 97 5.19 -34.31 -5.63
C PRO A 97 5.34 -34.26 -7.15
N VAL A 98 4.83 -35.28 -7.84
CA VAL A 98 4.81 -35.40 -9.32
C VAL A 98 3.90 -34.35 -9.97
N PHE A 99 3.01 -33.75 -9.17
CA PHE A 99 2.09 -32.71 -9.57
C PHE A 99 2.16 -31.56 -8.57
N PHE A 100 2.47 -30.36 -9.06
CA PHE A 100 2.42 -29.15 -8.24
C PHE A 100 1.06 -28.48 -8.42
N PRO A 101 0.24 -28.40 -7.37
CA PRO A 101 -1.06 -27.73 -7.48
C PRO A 101 -0.88 -26.24 -7.83
N THR A 102 -1.93 -25.67 -8.39
CA THR A 102 -2.01 -24.22 -8.66
C THR A 102 -2.92 -23.58 -7.62
N ARG A 103 -2.46 -22.52 -6.99
CA ARG A 103 -3.22 -21.72 -6.04
C ARG A 103 -3.68 -20.42 -6.68
N HIS A 104 -4.92 -20.05 -6.37
CA HIS A 104 -5.48 -18.77 -6.80
C HIS A 104 -5.20 -17.75 -5.71
N TYR A 105 -4.57 -16.66 -6.09
CA TYR A 105 -4.32 -15.53 -5.20
C TYR A 105 -5.06 -14.32 -5.71
N THR A 106 -5.65 -13.60 -4.77
CA THR A 106 -6.30 -12.33 -5.03
C THR A 106 -5.57 -11.24 -4.26
N ALA A 107 -4.88 -10.38 -5.00
CA ALA A 107 -4.29 -9.17 -4.48
C ALA A 107 -5.31 -8.03 -4.59
N TYR A 108 -5.67 -7.46 -3.45
CA TYR A 108 -6.52 -6.27 -3.35
C TYR A 108 -5.83 -5.22 -2.50
N ILE A 109 -6.37 -4.00 -2.58
CA ILE A 109 -5.74 -2.82 -2.05
C ILE A 109 -6.45 -2.44 -0.77
N ALA A 110 -5.69 -2.26 0.30
CA ALA A 110 -6.15 -1.64 1.51
C ALA A 110 -5.49 -0.26 1.63
N GLU A 111 -6.29 0.76 1.94
CA GLU A 111 -5.77 2.03 2.43
C GLU A 111 -5.10 1.75 3.78
N ASP A 112 -3.86 2.23 3.99
CA ASP A 112 -3.36 2.28 5.35
C ASP A 112 -4.25 3.22 6.20
N ALA A 113 -4.33 2.95 7.50
CA ALA A 113 -5.11 3.78 8.41
C ALA A 113 -4.52 5.21 8.60
N GLN A 114 -3.43 5.54 7.90
CA GLN A 114 -2.70 6.81 7.96
C GLN A 114 -2.80 7.63 6.65
N GLY A 115 -3.56 7.18 5.65
CA GLY A 115 -3.87 7.89 4.42
C GLY A 115 -2.74 8.04 3.40
N GLY A 116 -1.64 7.29 3.48
CA GLY A 116 -0.43 7.57 2.68
C GLY A 116 0.12 6.43 1.82
N THR A 117 0.08 5.19 2.30
CA THR A 117 0.77 4.07 1.66
C THR A 117 -0.22 3.00 1.21
N PRO A 118 -0.28 2.65 -0.09
CA PRO A 118 -1.06 1.51 -0.51
C PRO A 118 -0.50 0.20 0.03
N VAL A 119 -1.36 -0.57 0.70
CA VAL A 119 -1.03 -1.93 1.18
C VAL A 119 -1.69 -2.95 0.26
N VAL A 120 -0.91 -3.90 -0.26
CA VAL A 120 -1.40 -5.05 -1.02
C VAL A 120 -1.70 -6.18 -0.04
N GLN A 121 -2.97 -6.52 0.11
CA GLN A 121 -3.38 -7.71 0.85
C GLN A 121 -3.59 -8.87 -0.12
N ILE A 122 -3.17 -10.07 0.31
CA ILE A 122 -3.29 -11.29 -0.48
C ILE A 122 -4.17 -12.29 0.25
N GLN A 123 -5.26 -12.68 -0.40
CA GLN A 123 -6.16 -13.77 -0.02
C GLN A 123 -5.97 -14.99 -0.91
#